data_AF-A0A2V9SWZ3-F1
#
_entry.id   AF-A0A2V9SWZ3-F1
#
_cell.length_a   1.000
_cell.length_b   1.000
_cell.length_c   1.000
_cell.angle_alpha   90.00
_cell.angle_beta   90.00
_cell.angle_gamma   90.00
#
_symmetry.space_group_name_H-M   'P 1'
#
loop_
_entity.id
_entity.type
_entity.pdbx_description
1 polymer ?
#
loop_
_entity_poly.entity_id
_entity_poly.type
_entity_poly.pdbx_seq_one_letter_code
_entity_poly.pdbx_strand_id
1 'polypeptide(L)'
;MPAGRFRPAQIGDFGMQLFREKLERRRWQRHWLNAPIRVFTDSTVIDGRGIRLSEGGIYLFALANMTPGEQIRIEYAAPPS
;
A
#
# COMPACT_ATOMS: atom_id res chain seq x y z
N MET A 1 -53.24 -26.07 10.30
CA MET A 1 -53.02 -24.62 10.51
C MET A 1 -53.06 -24.34 12.00
N PRO A 2 -51.98 -23.78 12.57
CA PRO A 2 -52.10 -22.52 13.27
C PRO A 2 -51.11 -21.47 12.73
N ALA A 3 -51.50 -20.20 12.86
CA ALA A 3 -50.79 -19.02 12.39
C ALA A 3 -49.87 -18.40 13.45
N GLY A 4 -48.82 -17.71 12.99
CA GLY A 4 -47.91 -16.86 13.78
C GLY A 4 -46.52 -17.48 13.90
N ARG A 5 -45.40 -16.83 13.55
CA ARG A 5 -45.08 -15.40 13.49
C ARG A 5 -43.88 -15.26 12.55
N PHE A 6 -44.08 -14.69 11.37
CA PHE A 6 -42.96 -14.25 10.52
C PHE A 6 -42.21 -13.15 11.28
N ARG A 7 -40.94 -13.40 11.65
CA ARG A 7 -40.05 -12.35 12.14
C ARG A 7 -39.54 -11.60 10.91
N PRO A 8 -39.77 -10.28 10.78
CA PRO A 8 -39.25 -9.51 9.66
C PRO A 8 -37.72 -9.56 9.68
N ALA A 9 -37.14 -9.68 8.48
CA ALA A 9 -35.72 -9.72 8.23
C ALA A 9 -35.00 -8.61 9.02
N GLN A 10 -34.05 -9.02 9.86
CA GLN A 10 -33.17 -8.09 10.55
C GLN A 10 -32.19 -7.53 9.50
N ILE A 11 -32.52 -6.31 9.05
CA ILE A 11 -31.57 -5.24 8.81
C ILE A 11 -30.43 -5.64 7.85
N GLY A 12 -30.78 -5.68 6.57
CA GLY A 12 -29.97 -5.13 5.47
C GLY A 12 -28.62 -5.78 5.16
N ASP A 13 -28.61 -6.67 4.18
CA ASP A 13 -27.43 -7.00 3.36
C ASP A 13 -26.76 -5.75 2.74
N PHE A 14 -27.49 -4.64 2.63
CA PHE A 14 -26.96 -3.34 2.22
C PHE A 14 -25.91 -2.76 3.19
N GLY A 15 -26.01 -3.06 4.49
CA GLY A 15 -25.02 -2.63 5.48
C GLY A 15 -23.70 -3.37 5.31
N MET A 16 -23.77 -4.71 5.16
CA MET A 16 -22.58 -5.56 5.01
C MET A 16 -21.79 -5.30 3.72
N GLN A 17 -22.43 -4.76 2.68
CA GLN A 17 -21.75 -4.43 1.42
C GLN A 17 -20.95 -3.12 1.49
N LEU A 18 -21.33 -2.18 2.37
CA LEU A 18 -20.57 -0.95 2.64
C LEU A 18 -19.46 -1.18 3.68
N PHE A 19 -19.66 -2.11 4.62
CA PHE A 19 -18.64 -2.57 5.59
C PHE A 19 -17.67 -3.60 5.04
N ARG A 20 -17.68 -3.86 3.73
CA ARG A 20 -16.47 -4.32 3.05
C ARG A 20 -15.50 -3.16 2.86
N GLU A 21 -15.31 -2.36 3.93
CA GLU A 21 -14.05 -1.66 4.14
C GLU A 21 -12.99 -2.68 3.80
N LYS A 22 -12.25 -2.38 2.75
CA LYS A 22 -11.25 -3.27 2.19
C LYS A 22 -10.27 -3.53 3.33
N LEU A 23 -10.45 -4.65 4.06
CA LEU A 23 -9.68 -5.01 5.25
C LEU A 23 -8.23 -4.59 5.00
N GLU A 24 -7.76 -3.56 5.71
CA GLU A 24 -6.45 -3.00 5.45
C GLU A 24 -5.45 -4.10 5.83
N ARG A 25 -4.96 -4.82 4.83
CA ARG A 25 -4.06 -5.97 5.00
C ARG A 25 -2.67 -5.55 5.47
N ARG A 26 -2.35 -4.26 5.40
CA ARG A 26 -1.02 -3.76 5.75
C ARG A 26 -0.91 -3.57 7.25
N ARG A 27 0.19 -4.10 7.80
CA ARG A 27 0.54 -3.88 9.20
C ARG A 27 0.91 -2.43 9.51
N TRP A 28 1.51 -1.72 8.54
CA TRP A 28 1.98 -0.34 8.71
C TRP A 28 1.26 0.63 7.77
N GLN A 29 0.85 1.77 8.34
CA GLN A 29 0.28 2.88 7.60
C GLN A 29 1.36 3.56 6.74
N ARG A 30 0.97 3.97 5.53
CA ARG A 30 1.86 4.67 4.60
C ARG A 30 1.63 6.18 4.63
N HIS A 31 2.72 6.94 4.72
CA HIS A 31 2.77 8.39 4.64
C HIS A 31 3.22 8.85 3.26
N TRP A 32 2.81 10.05 2.87
CA TRP A 32 3.23 10.67 1.62
C TRP A 32 4.70 11.10 1.71
N LEU A 33 5.48 10.81 0.67
CA LEU A 33 6.90 11.16 0.60
C LEU A 33 7.18 12.09 -0.58
N ASN A 34 6.80 11.68 -1.80
CA ASN A 34 7.01 12.43 -3.05
C ASN A 34 8.41 13.07 -3.21
N ALA A 35 9.46 12.27 -3.00
CA ALA A 35 10.85 12.74 -3.02
C ALA A 35 11.67 12.05 -4.13
N PRO A 36 12.65 12.75 -4.73
CA PRO A 36 13.66 12.10 -5.55
C PRO A 36 14.48 11.11 -4.72
N ILE A 37 14.75 9.94 -5.28
CA ILE A 37 15.56 8.90 -4.65
C ILE A 37 16.59 8.35 -5.63
N ARG A 38 17.63 7.73 -5.10
CA ARG A 38 18.58 6.91 -5.86
C ARG A 38 18.49 5.47 -5.35
N VAL A 39 18.35 4.54 -6.28
CA VAL A 39 18.32 3.10 -6.01
C VAL A 39 19.67 2.53 -6.40
N PHE A 40 20.35 1.92 -5.44
CA PHE A 40 21.63 1.28 -5.61
C PHE A 40 21.42 -0.22 -5.65
N THR A 41 21.90 -0.85 -6.72
CA THR A 41 22.11 -2.30 -6.82
C THR A 41 23.61 -2.59 -6.70
N ASP A 42 23.99 -3.87 -6.78
CA ASP A 42 25.41 -4.26 -6.76
C ASP A 42 26.19 -3.72 -7.98
N SER A 43 25.51 -3.42 -9.08
CA SER A 43 26.13 -3.09 -10.37
C SER A 43 25.77 -1.70 -10.89
N THR A 44 24.69 -1.08 -10.43
CA THR A 44 24.16 0.16 -11.01
C THR A 44 23.55 1.09 -9.99
N VAL A 45 23.47 2.38 -10.36
CA VAL A 45 22.68 3.38 -9.63
C VAL A 45 21.60 3.90 -10.56
N ILE A 46 20.37 3.88 -10.08
CA ILE A 46 19.16 4.17 -10.86
C ILE A 46 18.42 5.32 -10.19
N ASP A 47 18.13 6.38 -10.95
CA ASP A 47 17.29 7.46 -10.45
C ASP A 47 15.82 7.04 -10.38
N GLY A 48 15.14 7.50 -9.33
CA GLY A 48 13.74 7.16 -9.10
C GLY A 48 13.00 8.20 -8.28
N ARG A 49 11.75 7.87 -7.96
CA ARG A 49 10.89 8.70 -7.11
C ARG A 49 10.21 7.86 -6.04
N GLY A 50 10.43 8.24 -4.78
CA GLY A 50 9.70 7.70 -3.64
C GLY A 50 8.32 8.36 -3.54
N ILE A 51 7.26 7.56 -3.54
CA ILE A 51 5.87 8.04 -3.57
C ILE A 51 5.27 8.01 -2.17
N ARG A 52 5.34 6.85 -1.51
CA ARG A 52 4.88 6.66 -0.12
C ARG A 52 5.85 5.82 0.69
N LEU A 53 5.93 6.06 1.99
CA LEU A 53 6.82 5.36 2.91
C LEU A 53 6.07 4.88 4.16
N SER A 54 6.50 3.75 4.70
CA SER A 54 6.09 3.21 5.99
C SER A 54 7.27 2.52 6.64
N GLU A 55 7.18 2.19 7.93
CA GLU A 55 8.19 1.39 8.62
C GLU A 55 8.42 0.02 7.95
N GLY A 56 7.36 -0.57 7.37
CA GLY A 56 7.45 -1.83 6.63
C GLY A 56 8.03 -1.73 5.22
N GLY A 57 8.41 -0.54 4.75
CA GLY A 57 8.99 -0.33 3.43
C GLY A 57 8.36 0.79 2.63
N ILE A 58 8.77 0.88 1.36
CA ILE A 58 8.53 2.02 0.47
C ILE A 58 7.70 1.62 -0.76
N TYR A 59 6.95 2.58 -1.30
CA TYR A 59 6.40 2.54 -2.63
C TYR A 59 7.14 3.57 -3.49
N LEU A 60 7.79 3.10 -4.56
CA LEU A 60 8.62 3.92 -5.43
C LEU A 60 8.39 3.59 -6.91
N PHE A 61 8.91 4.45 -7.78
CA PHE A 61 9.03 4.24 -9.21
C PHE A 61 10.49 4.43 -9.66
N ALA A 62 11.01 3.51 -10.46
CA ALA A 62 12.33 3.59 -11.10
C ALA A 62 12.31 2.76 -12.39
N LEU A 63 13.12 3.14 -13.39
CA LEU A 63 13.31 2.37 -14.62
C LEU A 63 14.46 1.39 -14.42
N ALA A 64 14.14 0.18 -13.97
CA ALA A 64 15.13 -0.83 -13.59
C ALA A 64 14.87 -2.16 -14.29
N ASN A 65 15.95 -2.80 -14.75
CA ASN A 65 15.92 -4.20 -15.18
C ASN A 65 16.37 -5.08 -14.01
N MET A 66 15.47 -5.32 -13.06
CA MET A 66 15.75 -6.09 -11.86
C MET A 66 14.81 -7.28 -11.70
N THR A 67 15.30 -8.29 -11.02
CA THR A 67 14.50 -9.46 -10.67
C THR A 67 13.85 -9.31 -9.28
N PRO A 68 12.66 -9.90 -9.05
CA PRO A 68 12.08 -9.95 -7.70
C PRO A 68 13.01 -10.66 -6.71
N GLY A 69 13.21 -10.06 -5.54
CA GLY A 69 14.07 -10.58 -4.48
C GLY A 69 15.50 -10.03 -4.50
N GLU A 70 15.88 -9.32 -5.56
CA GLU A 70 17.15 -8.60 -5.62
C GLU A 70 17.22 -7.52 -4.53
N GLN A 71 18.37 -7.45 -3.86
CA GLN A 71 18.56 -6.50 -2.77
C GLN A 71 18.88 -5.11 -3.33
N ILE A 72 18.19 -4.11 -2.80
CA ILE A 72 18.46 -2.70 -3.14
C ILE A 72 18.75 -1.90 -1.89
N ARG A 73 19.55 -0.85 -2.08
CA ARG A 73 19.69 0.24 -1.11
C ARG A 73 19.08 1.50 -1.72
N ILE A 74 18.45 2.31 -0.87
CA ILE A 74 17.77 3.52 -1.31
C ILE A 74 18.36 4.69 -0.54
N GLU A 75 18.81 5.70 -1.26
CA GLU A 75 19.15 6.99 -0.68
C GLU A 75 18.09 8.01 -1.06
N TYR A 76 17.66 8.79 -0.07
CA TYR A 76 16.83 9.95 -0.28
C TYR A 76 17.72 11.11 -0.66
N ALA A 77 17.49 11.72 -1.82
CA ALA A 77 18.24 12.90 -2.17
C ALA A 77 17.90 14.02 -1.19
N ALA A 78 18.92 14.72 -0.70
CA ALA A 78 18.73 15.88 0.14
C ALA A 78 17.88 16.93 -0.62
N PRO A 79 17.05 17.72 0.08
CA PRO A 79 16.43 18.88 -0.55
C PRO A 79 17.53 19.77 -1.13
N PRO A 80 17.30 20.42 -2.29
CA PRO A 80 18.20 21.45 -2.76
C PRO A 80 18.32 22.54 -1.69
N SER A 81 19.56 22.94 -1.39
CA SER A 81 19.93 24.02 -0.46
C SER A 81 19.52 25.39 -0.98
#